data_AF-A0A0W0TXC6-F1
#
_entry.id   AF-A0A0W0TXC6-F1
#
_cell.length_a   1.000
_cell.length_b   1.000
_cell.length_c   1.000
_cell.angle_alpha   90.00
_cell.angle_beta   90.00
_cell.angle_gamma   90.00
#
_symmetry.space_group_name_H-M   'P 1'
#
loop_
_entity.id
_entity.type
_entity.pdbx_description
1 polymer ?
#
loop_
_entity_poly.entity_id
_entity_poly.type
_entity_poly.pdbx_seq_one_letter_code
_entity_poly.pdbx_strand_id
1 'polypeptide(L)'
;MKKNLARAMITDLLQMAGITINGHALWDPQIHNEQFYARVLHDADLGLGEAYMEGWWDCPRIDMLITRIVEANIENKLRVNFRFAFKLLLSRIFNFQNKRRSLQVGRKHYDLGNDLFKAMLDSNMNYTCGYWKNAQELCSNLVYVKNKLGGVSC
;
A
#
# COMPACT_ATOMS: atom_id res chain seq x y z
N MET A 1 26.28 -10.37 4.35
CA MET A 1 25.47 -11.26 5.22
C MET A 1 24.07 -10.71 5.52
N LYS A 2 23.91 -9.46 6.02
CA LYS A 2 22.58 -8.86 6.36
C LYS A 2 21.59 -8.70 5.19
N LYS A 3 22.05 -8.33 3.99
CA LYS A 3 21.20 -8.14 2.79
C LYS A 3 20.40 -9.40 2.41
N ASN A 4 21.01 -10.58 2.55
CA ASN A 4 20.38 -11.85 2.19
C ASN A 4 19.26 -12.25 3.15
N LEU A 5 19.33 -11.86 4.42
CA LEU A 5 18.29 -12.18 5.41
C LEU A 5 17.02 -11.36 5.19
N ALA A 6 17.17 -10.04 4.98
CA ALA A 6 16.02 -9.17 4.72
C ALA A 6 15.27 -9.60 3.46
N ARG A 7 16.00 -9.92 2.39
CA ARG A 7 15.43 -10.45 1.16
C ARG A 7 14.65 -11.74 1.39
N ALA A 8 15.25 -12.72 2.07
CA ALA A 8 14.57 -13.99 2.37
C ALA A 8 13.29 -13.76 3.19
N MET A 9 13.36 -12.94 4.24
CA MET A 9 12.19 -12.67 5.09
C MET A 9 11.03 -12.00 4.33
N ILE A 10 11.33 -10.97 3.53
CA ILE A 10 10.29 -10.29 2.73
C ILE A 10 9.72 -11.22 1.66
N THR A 11 10.58 -12.02 1.03
CA THR A 11 10.13 -13.01 0.02
C THR A 11 9.19 -14.04 0.65
N ASP A 12 9.57 -14.63 1.79
CA ASP A 12 8.74 -15.60 2.50
C ASP A 12 7.40 -14.98 2.94
N LEU A 13 7.41 -13.73 3.43
CA LEU A 13 6.20 -13.00 3.82
C LEU A 13 5.22 -12.84 2.66
N LEU A 14 5.72 -12.35 1.52
CA LEU A 14 4.90 -12.13 0.33
C LEU A 14 4.43 -13.45 -0.28
N GLN A 15 5.25 -14.50 -0.21
CA GLN A 15 4.86 -15.83 -0.67
C GLN A 15 3.68 -16.41 0.12
N MET A 16 3.58 -16.12 1.43
CA MET A 16 2.41 -16.49 2.25
C MET A 16 1.11 -15.79 1.82
N ALA A 17 1.21 -14.69 1.06
CA ALA A 17 0.10 -13.99 0.42
C ALA A 17 -0.12 -14.40 -1.05
N GLY A 18 0.64 -15.40 -1.55
CA GLY A 18 0.60 -15.80 -2.95
C GLY A 18 1.18 -14.76 -3.90
N ILE A 19 2.12 -13.94 -3.42
CA ILE A 19 2.81 -12.90 -4.19
C ILE A 19 4.24 -13.37 -4.44
N THR A 20 4.67 -13.32 -5.69
CA THR A 20 6.02 -13.71 -6.10
C THR A 20 6.80 -12.46 -6.49
N ILE A 21 7.91 -12.20 -5.81
CA ILE A 21 8.77 -11.06 -6.16
C ILE A 21 9.42 -11.30 -7.53
N ASN A 22 9.37 -10.30 -8.41
CA ASN A 22 9.79 -10.39 -9.81
C ASN A 22 9.09 -11.52 -10.57
N GLY A 23 7.85 -11.84 -10.17
CA GLY A 23 7.00 -12.81 -10.86
C GLY A 23 6.33 -12.22 -12.10
N HIS A 24 5.43 -13.01 -12.68
CA HIS A 24 4.73 -12.67 -13.92
C HIS A 24 3.26 -12.30 -13.70
N ALA A 25 2.71 -12.47 -12.50
CA ALA A 25 1.34 -12.06 -12.24
C ALA A 25 1.23 -10.52 -12.22
N LEU A 26 0.06 -9.99 -12.55
CA LEU A 26 -0.15 -8.53 -12.59
C LEU A 26 0.06 -7.85 -11.23
N TRP A 27 -0.07 -8.60 -10.13
CA TRP A 27 0.13 -8.13 -8.77
C TRP A 27 1.54 -8.42 -8.23
N ASP A 28 2.41 -9.04 -9.02
CA ASP A 28 3.76 -9.37 -8.58
C ASP A 28 4.67 -8.13 -8.68
N PRO A 29 5.29 -7.69 -7.57
CA PRO A 29 6.12 -6.49 -7.57
C PRO A 29 7.43 -6.75 -8.29
N GLN A 30 7.86 -5.81 -9.13
CA GLN A 30 9.16 -5.82 -9.78
C GLN A 30 10.13 -4.94 -8.98
N ILE A 31 11.19 -5.53 -8.45
CA ILE A 31 12.18 -4.87 -7.61
C ILE A 31 13.40 -4.49 -8.46
N HIS A 32 13.66 -3.20 -8.56
CA HIS A 32 14.77 -2.63 -9.32
C HIS A 32 15.97 -2.29 -8.42
N ASN A 33 15.75 -2.19 -7.10
CA ASN A 33 16.78 -1.84 -6.13
C ASN A 33 16.79 -2.79 -4.92
N GLU A 34 17.89 -3.52 -4.72
CA GLU A 34 18.07 -4.46 -3.59
C GLU A 34 18.01 -3.80 -2.20
N GLN A 35 18.17 -2.49 -2.08
CA GLN A 35 17.99 -1.77 -0.82
C GLN A 35 16.52 -1.78 -0.35
N PHE A 36 15.58 -2.05 -1.25
CA PHE A 36 14.15 -2.24 -0.98
C PHE A 36 13.92 -3.15 0.23
N TYR A 37 14.53 -4.34 0.24
CA TYR A 37 14.27 -5.34 1.28
C TYR A 37 14.63 -4.85 2.69
N ALA A 38 15.78 -4.17 2.81
CA ALA A 38 16.21 -3.64 4.09
C ALA A 38 15.33 -2.47 4.54
N ARG A 39 14.90 -1.61 3.61
CA ARG A 39 14.03 -0.47 3.90
C ARG A 39 12.63 -0.90 4.29
N VAL A 40 12.00 -1.81 3.55
CA VAL A 40 10.68 -2.35 3.90
C VAL A 40 10.71 -3.09 5.23
N LEU A 41 11.77 -3.84 5.52
CA LEU A 41 11.90 -4.50 6.82
C LEU A 41 12.09 -3.50 7.99
N HIS A 42 12.73 -2.36 7.74
CA HIS A 42 12.99 -1.32 8.76
C HIS A 42 11.79 -0.38 8.97
N ASP A 43 11.27 0.19 7.88
CA ASP A 43 10.26 1.25 7.86
C ASP A 43 8.84 0.74 7.56
N ALA A 44 8.66 -0.57 7.36
CA ALA A 44 7.38 -1.23 7.11
C ALA A 44 6.57 -0.60 5.96
N ASP A 45 5.34 -0.17 6.24
CA ASP A 45 4.40 0.44 5.31
C ASP A 45 4.92 1.76 4.72
N LEU A 46 5.55 2.60 5.54
CA LEU A 46 6.17 3.84 5.06
C LEU A 46 7.34 3.53 4.10
N GLY A 47 8.19 2.56 4.46
CA GLY A 47 9.31 2.12 3.62
C GLY A 47 8.85 1.58 2.26
N LEU A 48 7.75 0.83 2.25
CA LEU A 48 7.13 0.31 1.04
C LEU A 48 6.66 1.45 0.12
N GLY A 49 5.95 2.43 0.67
CA GLY A 49 5.43 3.58 -0.07
C GLY A 49 6.51 4.53 -0.57
N GLU A 50 7.48 4.89 0.27
CA GLU A 50 8.59 5.76 -0.13
C GLU A 50 9.47 5.09 -1.21
N ALA A 51 9.75 3.78 -1.07
CA ALA A 51 10.49 3.04 -2.10
C ALA A 51 9.73 2.96 -3.43
N TYR A 52 8.40 2.93 -3.41
CA TYR A 52 7.57 3.01 -4.63
C TYR A 52 7.70 4.38 -5.29
N MET A 53 7.59 5.45 -4.51
CA MET A 53 7.76 6.82 -5.00
C MET A 53 9.17 7.08 -5.55
N GLU A 54 10.19 6.43 -5.00
CA GLU A 54 11.58 6.51 -5.45
C GLU A 54 11.89 5.58 -6.65
N GLY A 55 10.91 4.82 -7.16
CA GLY A 55 11.07 3.91 -8.29
C GLY A 55 11.93 2.68 -7.99
N TRP A 56 12.11 2.32 -6.72
CA TRP A 56 12.87 1.13 -6.33
C TRP A 56 12.13 -0.16 -6.65
N TRP A 57 10.81 -0.06 -6.78
CA TRP A 57 9.95 -1.13 -7.23
C TRP A 57 8.68 -0.57 -7.87
N ASP A 58 8.05 -1.37 -8.72
CA ASP A 58 6.74 -1.08 -9.30
C ASP A 58 5.87 -2.35 -9.36
N CYS A 59 4.60 -2.17 -9.76
CA CYS A 59 3.65 -3.27 -9.92
C CYS A 59 2.56 -2.87 -10.93
N PRO A 60 2.23 -3.71 -11.93
CA PRO A 60 1.18 -3.40 -12.91
C PRO A 60 -0.20 -3.16 -12.27
N ARG A 61 -0.53 -3.92 -11.21
CA ARG A 61 -1.80 -3.82 -10.47
C ARG A 61 -1.53 -3.75 -8.97
N ILE A 62 -1.07 -2.58 -8.54
CA ILE A 62 -0.77 -2.29 -7.13
C ILE A 62 -2.01 -2.45 -6.23
N ASP A 63 -3.21 -2.19 -6.75
CA ASP A 63 -4.47 -2.43 -6.05
C ASP A 63 -4.64 -3.92 -5.69
N MET A 64 -4.37 -4.82 -6.63
CA MET A 64 -4.44 -6.27 -6.40
C MET A 64 -3.35 -6.75 -5.44
N LEU A 65 -2.14 -6.19 -5.52
CA LEU A 65 -1.06 -6.47 -4.57
C LEU A 65 -1.49 -6.12 -3.14
N ILE A 66 -1.99 -4.90 -2.91
CA ILE A 66 -2.41 -4.44 -1.58
C ILE A 66 -3.59 -5.26 -1.05
N THR A 67 -4.60 -5.56 -1.89
CA THR A 67 -5.71 -6.45 -1.51
C THR A 67 -5.20 -7.79 -1.00
N ARG A 68 -4.27 -8.43 -1.72
CA ARG A 68 -3.69 -9.72 -1.31
C ARG A 68 -2.93 -9.63 0.01
N ILE A 69 -2.15 -8.57 0.21
CA ILE A 69 -1.40 -8.36 1.47
C ILE A 69 -2.36 -8.25 2.66
N VAL A 70 -3.45 -7.50 2.50
CA VAL A 70 -4.47 -7.30 3.55
C VAL A 70 -5.26 -8.60 3.80
N GLU A 71 -5.74 -9.25 2.75
CA GLU A 71 -6.52 -10.50 2.85
C GLU A 71 -5.71 -11.68 3.39
N ALA A 72 -4.41 -11.73 3.09
CA ALA A 72 -3.52 -12.78 3.57
C ALA A 72 -3.41 -12.81 5.10
N ASN A 73 -3.85 -11.73 5.77
CA ASN A 73 -3.91 -11.61 7.22
C ASN A 73 -2.64 -12.13 7.88
N ILE A 74 -1.51 -11.66 7.35
CA ILE A 74 -0.18 -12.19 7.62
C ILE A 74 0.10 -12.16 9.13
N GLU A 75 -0.43 -11.17 9.86
CA GLU A 75 -0.34 -11.08 11.32
C GLU A 75 -0.88 -12.34 12.04
N ASN A 76 -1.99 -12.90 11.57
CA ASN A 76 -2.55 -14.12 12.14
C ASN A 76 -1.76 -15.38 11.73
N LYS A 77 -1.22 -15.42 10.50
CA LYS A 77 -0.34 -16.52 10.06
C LYS A 77 1.00 -16.52 10.80
N LEU A 78 1.52 -15.34 11.15
CA LEU A 78 2.76 -15.16 11.90
C LEU A 78 2.66 -15.65 13.35
N ARG A 79 1.49 -15.55 13.98
CA ARG A 79 1.24 -16.09 15.33
C ARG A 79 1.40 -17.61 15.40
N VAL A 80 1.13 -18.32 14.31
CA VAL A 80 1.27 -19.78 14.22
C VAL A 80 2.73 -20.20 13.99
N ASN A 81 3.55 -19.32 13.41
CA ASN A 81 4.92 -19.64 13.03
C ASN A 81 5.94 -18.99 13.99
N PHE A 82 6.20 -19.66 15.13
CA PHE A 82 7.12 -19.20 16.19
C PHE A 82 8.50 -18.74 15.69
N ARG A 83 9.05 -19.38 14.65
CA ARG A 83 10.34 -18.98 14.05
C ARG A 83 10.27 -17.64 13.34
N PHE A 84 9.14 -17.33 12.72
CA PHE A 84 8.91 -16.07 12.02
C PHE A 84 8.61 -14.95 13.02
N ALA A 85 7.79 -15.24 14.04
CA ALA A 85 7.55 -14.32 15.15
C ALA A 85 8.85 -13.93 15.87
N PHE A 86 9.74 -14.90 16.13
CA PHE A 86 11.04 -14.65 16.76
C PHE A 86 11.98 -13.80 15.90
N LYS A 87 12.03 -14.03 14.57
CA LYS A 87 12.81 -13.20 13.64
C LYS A 87 12.25 -11.78 13.49
N LEU A 88 10.93 -11.63 13.46
CA LEU A 88 10.26 -10.33 13.42
C LEU A 88 10.51 -9.55 14.72
N LEU A 89 10.44 -10.24 15.86
CA LEU A 89 10.77 -9.71 17.18
C LEU A 89 12.23 -9.25 17.24
N LEU A 90 13.17 -10.06 16.74
CA LEU A 90 14.59 -9.67 16.61
C LEU A 90 14.78 -8.44 15.70
N SER A 91 14.04 -8.33 14.58
CA SER A 91 14.11 -7.15 13.72
C SER A 91 13.55 -5.89 14.41
N ARG A 92 12.49 -6.03 15.21
CA ARG A 92 11.92 -4.95 16.04
C ARG A 92 12.82 -4.55 17.20
N ILE A 93 13.51 -5.51 17.83
CA ILE A 93 14.40 -5.28 18.97
C ILE A 93 15.73 -4.64 18.52
N PHE A 94 16.21 -4.94 17.30
CA PHE A 94 17.47 -4.41 16.78
C PHE A 94 17.33 -3.15 15.89
N ASN A 95 16.13 -2.66 15.59
CA ASN A 95 15.90 -1.38 14.89
C ASN A 95 15.19 -0.37 15.80
N PHE A 96 15.94 0.14 16.78
CA PHE A 96 15.49 1.26 17.59
C PHE A 96 15.50 2.56 16.78
N GLN A 97 14.30 3.09 16.57
CA GLN A 97 13.96 4.51 16.45
C GLN A 97 14.92 5.41 15.65
N ASN A 98 14.51 5.78 14.46
CA ASN A 98 14.74 7.14 13.99
C ASN A 98 13.41 7.89 13.84
N LYS A 99 12.91 8.36 15.00
CA LYS A 99 11.95 9.47 15.14
C LYS A 99 12.38 10.76 14.40
N ARG A 100 13.57 10.80 13.79
CA ARG A 100 14.15 11.98 13.13
C ARG A 100 13.56 12.29 11.74
N ARG A 101 12.84 11.37 11.09
CA ARG A 101 12.24 11.64 9.76
C ARG A 101 10.74 11.99 9.78
N SER A 102 10.02 11.71 10.87
CA SER A 102 8.59 12.03 10.95
C SER A 102 8.29 13.55 10.96
N LEU A 103 9.32 14.38 11.20
CA LEU A 103 9.21 15.84 11.18
C LEU A 103 9.47 16.45 9.79
N GLN A 104 9.99 15.69 8.81
CA GLN A 104 10.36 16.27 7.51
C GLN A 104 9.21 16.26 6.48
N VAL A 105 8.13 15.52 6.75
CA VAL A 105 6.96 15.43 5.85
C VAL A 105 5.91 16.53 6.13
N GLY A 106 6.06 17.30 7.21
CA GLY A 106 5.11 18.34 7.63
C GLY A 106 5.10 19.65 6.83
N ARG A 107 5.85 19.77 5.73
CA ARG A 107 5.94 21.02 4.94
C ARG A 107 6.07 20.83 3.42
N LYS A 108 5.36 19.85 2.86
CA LYS A 108 4.89 20.02 1.48
C LYS A 108 3.43 20.40 1.58
N HIS A 109 3.15 21.69 1.49
CA HIS A 109 1.80 22.15 1.22
C HIS A 109 1.39 21.49 -0.08
N TYR A 110 0.47 20.53 0.01
CA TYR A 110 -0.23 19.99 -1.14
C TYR A 110 -1.09 21.12 -1.68
N ASP A 111 -0.49 22.04 -2.42
CA ASP A 111 -1.21 22.92 -3.35
C ASP A 111 -1.66 22.08 -4.54
N LEU A 112 -2.39 21.00 -4.26
CA LEU A 112 -3.19 20.29 -5.25
C LEU A 112 -4.32 21.27 -5.56
N GLY A 113 -4.09 22.11 -6.58
CA GLY A 113 -5.08 23.06 -7.05
C GLY A 113 -6.38 22.37 -7.41
N ASN A 114 -7.46 23.16 -7.46
CA ASN A 114 -8.81 22.66 -7.76
C ASN A 114 -8.88 21.86 -9.08
N ASP A 115 -7.94 22.09 -10.00
CA ASP A 115 -7.87 21.43 -11.30
C ASP A 115 -7.60 19.92 -11.22
N LEU A 116 -6.79 19.47 -10.24
CA LEU A 116 -6.62 18.03 -10.02
C LEU A 116 -7.93 17.39 -9.59
N PHE A 117 -8.62 18.01 -8.63
CA PHE A 117 -9.88 17.49 -8.11
C PHE A 117 -10.95 17.48 -9.19
N LYS A 118 -11.03 18.50 -10.05
CA LYS A 118 -11.93 18.52 -11.20
C LYS A 118 -11.64 17.42 -12.23
N ALA A 119 -10.37 17.05 -12.42
CA ALA A 119 -10.00 15.98 -13.33
C ALA A 119 -10.27 14.57 -12.74
N MET A 120 -10.30 14.45 -11.41
CA MET A 120 -10.45 13.17 -10.71
C MET A 120 -11.88 12.88 -10.24
N LEU A 121 -12.63 13.90 -9.84
CA LEU A 121 -13.95 13.79 -9.23
C LEU A 121 -15.08 13.94 -10.26
N ASP A 122 -16.30 13.60 -9.83
CA ASP A 122 -17.51 13.89 -10.59
C ASP A 122 -17.81 15.41 -10.62
N SER A 123 -18.82 15.80 -11.41
CA SER A 123 -19.24 17.20 -11.54
C SER A 123 -19.64 17.85 -10.22
N ASN A 124 -20.06 17.08 -9.22
CA ASN A 124 -20.42 17.59 -7.90
C ASN A 124 -19.22 17.74 -6.94
N MET A 125 -17.99 17.42 -7.38
CA MET A 125 -16.77 17.53 -6.59
C MET A 125 -16.83 16.74 -5.27
N ASN A 126 -17.51 15.59 -5.27
CA ASN A 126 -17.69 14.79 -4.06
C ASN A 126 -16.45 13.95 -3.75
N TYR A 127 -15.66 14.39 -2.77
CA TYR A 127 -14.54 13.60 -2.23
C TYR A 127 -14.98 12.70 -1.07
N THR A 128 -15.97 11.85 -1.33
CA THR A 128 -16.49 10.85 -0.39
C THR A 128 -16.82 9.54 -1.12
N CYS A 129 -17.04 8.45 -0.38
CA CYS A 129 -17.39 7.18 -1.00
C CYS A 129 -18.72 7.25 -1.77
N GLY A 130 -18.70 6.79 -3.02
CA GLY A 130 -19.90 6.54 -3.82
C GLY A 130 -20.62 5.26 -3.40
N TYR A 131 -21.91 5.19 -3.69
CA TYR A 131 -22.80 4.06 -3.45
C TYR A 131 -23.25 3.46 -4.78
N TRP A 132 -22.68 2.30 -5.11
CA TRP A 132 -22.69 1.73 -6.45
C TRP A 132 -23.84 0.76 -6.75
N LYS A 133 -24.87 0.65 -5.88
CA LYS A 133 -25.92 -0.38 -6.03
C LYS A 133 -26.64 -0.34 -7.39
N ASN A 134 -26.90 0.85 -7.92
CA ASN A 134 -27.61 1.07 -9.19
C ASN A 134 -26.76 1.87 -10.20
N ALA A 135 -25.46 2.02 -9.93
CA ALA A 135 -24.52 2.81 -10.73
C ALA A 135 -23.50 1.87 -11.35
N GLN A 136 -23.25 1.98 -12.65
CA GLN A 136 -22.23 1.21 -13.35
C GLN A 136 -20.95 2.02 -13.59
N GLU A 137 -21.10 3.35 -13.65
CA GLU A 137 -20.02 4.30 -13.88
C GLU A 137 -20.21 5.54 -12.99
N LEU A 138 -19.14 6.32 -12.81
CA LEU A 138 -19.10 7.54 -12.00
C LEU A 138 -20.19 8.55 -12.41
N CYS A 139 -20.61 8.52 -13.68
CA CYS A 139 -21.62 9.39 -14.29
C CYS A 139 -23.04 8.80 -14.36
N SER A 140 -23.33 7.69 -13.67
CA SER A 140 -24.63 7.02 -13.76
C SER A 140 -25.28 6.88 -12.38
N ASN A 141 -26.31 7.67 -12.08
CA ASN A 141 -27.15 7.53 -10.88
C ASN A 141 -26.37 7.29 -9.56
N LEU A 142 -25.11 7.73 -9.46
CA LEU A 142 -24.24 7.43 -8.35
C LEU A 142 -24.72 8.25 -7.15
N VAL A 143 -25.10 7.57 -6.09
CA VAL A 143 -25.51 8.22 -4.84
C VAL A 143 -24.28 8.29 -3.95
N TYR A 144 -24.08 9.38 -3.20
CA TYR A 144 -23.00 9.46 -2.23
C TYR A 144 -23.49 9.03 -0.85
N VAL A 145 -22.63 8.39 -0.05
CA VAL A 145 -23.03 7.85 1.27
C VAL A 145 -23.60 8.94 2.21
N LYS A 146 -23.16 10.20 2.06
CA LYS A 146 -23.73 11.35 2.78
C LYS A 146 -25.10 11.81 2.25
N ASN A 147 -25.42 11.56 0.98
CA ASN A 147 -26.63 12.03 0.29
C ASN A 147 -27.59 10.87 0.00
N LYS A 148 -28.00 10.12 1.03
CA LYS A 148 -28.89 8.94 0.91
C LYS A 148 -30.26 9.18 0.23
N LEU A 149 -30.59 10.42 -0.18
CA LEU A 149 -31.90 10.80 -0.73
C LEU A 149 -31.84 11.61 -2.04
N GLY A 150 -30.66 11.84 -2.63
CA GLY A 150 -30.53 12.59 -3.89
C GLY A 150 -29.69 11.81 -4.89
N GLY A 151 -30.35 11.19 -5.88
CA GLY A 151 -29.65 10.63 -7.04
C GLY A 151 -28.96 11.73 -7.85
N VAL A 152 -27.84 11.38 -8.48
CA VAL A 152 -27.08 12.30 -9.33
C VAL A 152 -27.43 12.01 -10.79
N SER A 153 -27.97 13.01 -11.49
CA SER A 153 -27.99 13.11 -12.94
C SER A 153 -26.77 13.93 -13.38
N CYS A 154 -26.01 13.42 -14.35
CA CYS A 154 -24.91 14.16 -14.96
C CYS A 154 -25.38 15.35 -15.79
#